data_AF-A0A494Y5V1-F1
#
_entry.id   AF-A0A494Y5V1-F1
#
_cell.length_a   1.000
_cell.length_b   1.000
_cell.length_c   1.000
_cell.angle_alpha   90.00
_cell.angle_beta   90.00
_cell.angle_gamma   90.00
#
_symmetry.space_group_name_H-M   'P 1'
#
loop_
_entity.id
_entity.type
_entity.pdbx_description
1 polymer ?
#
loop_
_entity_poly.entity_id
_entity_poly.type
_entity_poly.pdbx_seq_one_letter_code
_entity_poly.pdbx_strand_id
1 'polypeptide(L)'
;MWSTIGRSTSAPDMRRTARAYDVGVRANIYRPPGHTDRDVSIDALRAMFANLRTAKSLVTSGMPCGFVESSFRLCDPTSRRRLQLLAVNGEAGACVRRGASIATIQREHHIDDAVAQLELPRLAIRAGAGMRAFCGESCDRIASEFAVSNRDARRELERVSVRGMAALRVSIGWPCDAIEREHGIRGRDARRELECVAVHSAGRTMLQSGVDWTDVAEALGIRHPQALRELHRCARRSASGAMANEAALGAARSRETVSDPLRGSTRVPAVGDLELSSDDGVGRSAPVEPRCERGARGASTAFRGIASEEARDAAECAWVRTLNIDTIEHDEDWRALSIRLAIRSDAARSMLQRRFVRERVSRLVETGRDWRRVAARHHIVDPEARSLMQHLVVDRFAEEHVYDGVPWRQVAEIFDLDDSGVGDRLQDLAIDYHAPALLKKGYTCDQIVGDLGGLELSGRIQLERLCVEMVAGDWVRDRATCDFVAMTYRIDTQEGRLALEQCAISGLAGQRVWRGEPWYVVARQHTVRCDEMIEALRAHTLNDTIIACVQAGISCRKIADELALQGGNTELELQLISASGPGLERVSRGEDWRVVAQDLGIDLPEARSQLVPPIYRDRRFDASNHRKLA
;
A
#
# COMPACT_ATOMS: atom_id res chain seq x y z
N MET A 1 -24.39 15.18 15.57
CA MET A 1 -24.97 14.08 16.39
C MET A 1 -23.79 13.27 16.87
N TRP A 2 -23.48 13.24 18.18
CA TRP A 2 -22.60 12.28 18.89
C TRP A 2 -22.47 12.75 20.34
N SER A 3 -23.37 12.24 21.18
CA SER A 3 -23.20 12.19 22.62
C SER A 3 -23.71 10.82 23.07
N THR A 4 -22.97 10.20 23.99
CA THR A 4 -23.28 8.97 24.73
C THR A 4 -22.67 7.68 24.17
N ILE A 5 -21.54 7.28 24.75
CA ILE A 5 -21.14 5.96 25.31
C ILE A 5 -19.79 6.30 25.99
N GLY A 6 -19.62 6.29 27.31
CA GLY A 6 -19.89 5.20 28.25
C GLY A 6 -18.54 4.80 28.85
N ARG A 7 -18.17 5.41 29.98
CA ARG A 7 -16.97 5.07 30.76
C ARG A 7 -17.09 3.64 31.30
N SER A 8 -16.11 2.78 31.02
CA SER A 8 -15.64 1.72 31.91
C SER A 8 -14.56 0.92 31.19
N THR A 9 -13.30 1.03 31.63
CA THR A 9 -12.39 -0.12 31.76
C THR A 9 -11.18 0.31 32.56
N SER A 10 -10.97 -0.42 33.65
CA SER A 10 -9.84 -0.40 34.57
C SER A 10 -8.51 -0.64 33.87
N ALA A 11 -7.49 0.09 34.30
CA ALA A 11 -6.09 -0.12 33.94
C ALA A 11 -5.60 -1.54 34.28
N PRO A 12 -4.69 -2.09 33.47
CA PRO A 12 -3.58 -2.86 34.03
C PRO A 12 -2.20 -2.44 33.49
N ASP A 13 -1.33 -2.13 34.45
CA ASP A 13 0.05 -2.60 34.59
C ASP A 13 1.13 -2.20 33.55
N MET A 14 1.67 -0.99 33.73
CA MET A 14 2.82 -0.40 33.03
C MET A 14 4.21 -0.97 33.44
N ARG A 15 4.32 -2.22 33.91
CA ARG A 15 5.60 -2.80 34.33
C ARG A 15 6.32 -3.71 33.32
N ARG A 16 5.74 -3.97 32.13
CA ARG A 16 6.29 -4.97 31.19
C ARG A 16 7.04 -4.47 29.95
N THR A 17 7.10 -3.18 29.68
CA THR A 17 7.78 -2.66 28.46
C THR A 17 9.25 -2.24 28.63
N ALA A 18 9.84 -2.41 29.81
CA ALA A 18 11.23 -1.98 30.08
C ALA A 18 12.32 -3.03 29.76
N ARG A 19 12.01 -4.18 29.17
CA ARG A 19 13.01 -5.27 28.95
C ARG A 19 13.31 -5.65 27.49
N ALA A 20 12.91 -4.83 26.51
CA ALA A 20 13.11 -5.16 25.09
C ALA A 20 14.16 -4.30 24.34
N TYR A 21 14.94 -3.47 25.02
CA TYR A 21 16.04 -2.72 24.41
C TYR A 21 17.34 -2.94 25.17
N ASP A 22 17.88 -4.14 25.06
CA ASP A 22 19.26 -4.44 25.46
C ASP A 22 20.07 -4.81 24.22
N VAL A 23 20.41 -3.79 23.44
CA VAL A 23 21.46 -3.85 22.41
C VAL A 23 22.42 -2.71 22.70
N GLY A 24 23.42 -3.01 23.53
CA GLY A 24 24.76 -2.42 23.51
C GLY A 24 24.87 -0.89 23.38
N VAL A 25 24.38 -0.13 24.35
CA VAL A 25 24.72 1.30 24.48
C VAL A 25 25.92 1.45 25.43
N ARG A 26 27.15 1.40 24.91
CA ARG A 26 28.28 2.05 25.57
C ARG A 26 28.30 3.51 25.14
N ALA A 27 27.64 4.37 25.91
CA ALA A 27 27.78 5.81 25.76
C ALA A 27 29.21 6.21 26.15
N ASN A 28 29.98 6.71 25.19
CA ASN A 28 31.25 7.37 25.46
C ASN A 28 30.95 8.73 26.09
N ILE A 29 30.79 8.75 27.41
CA ILE A 29 30.66 9.97 28.19
C ILE A 29 32.07 10.59 28.30
N TYR A 30 32.21 11.85 27.88
CA TYR A 30 33.38 12.65 28.23
C TYR A 30 33.45 12.78 29.75
N ARG A 31 34.35 12.03 30.39
CA ARG A 31 34.59 12.05 31.84
C ARG A 31 35.64 13.13 32.13
N PRO A 32 35.32 14.20 32.87
CA PRO A 32 36.38 15.01 33.47
C PRO A 32 37.22 14.12 34.41
N PRO A 33 38.55 14.25 34.44
CA PRO A 33 39.39 13.41 35.28
C PRO A 33 39.11 13.69 36.77
N GLY A 34 38.65 12.67 37.51
CA GLY A 34 38.43 12.74 38.96
C GLY A 34 37.11 12.20 39.52
N HIS A 35 36.20 11.62 38.71
CA HIS A 35 34.96 11.01 39.22
C HIS A 35 34.98 9.48 39.12
N THR A 36 34.88 8.83 40.28
CA THR A 36 34.77 7.38 40.43
C THR A 36 33.34 6.90 40.16
N ASP A 37 33.23 5.64 39.73
CA ASP A 37 32.09 5.01 39.02
C ASP A 37 30.79 4.78 39.81
N ARG A 38 30.47 5.60 40.81
CA ARG A 38 29.22 5.47 41.58
C ARG A 38 28.48 6.80 41.62
N ASP A 39 27.24 6.76 41.15
CA ASP A 39 26.21 7.81 41.20
C ASP A 39 26.13 8.76 40.00
N VAL A 40 25.94 8.21 38.80
CA VAL A 40 25.07 8.93 37.84
C VAL A 40 23.66 8.88 38.41
N SER A 41 23.24 9.97 39.07
CA SER A 41 21.90 10.09 39.63
C SER A 41 20.84 9.76 38.57
N ILE A 42 19.81 8.99 38.96
CA ILE A 42 18.63 8.70 38.12
C ILE A 42 18.04 10.00 37.56
N ASP A 43 18.13 11.11 38.30
CA ASP A 43 17.61 12.40 37.87
C ASP A 43 18.48 13.04 36.77
N ALA A 44 19.79 12.80 36.76
CA ALA A 44 20.67 13.21 35.66
C ALA A 44 20.36 12.43 34.37
N LEU A 45 20.08 11.12 34.48
CA LEU A 45 19.62 10.31 33.34
C LEU A 45 18.24 10.78 32.85
N ARG A 46 17.29 11.08 33.74
CA ARG A 46 15.97 11.60 33.38
C ARG A 46 16.07 12.95 32.68
N ALA A 47 16.90 13.88 33.17
CA ALA A 47 17.15 15.16 32.54
C ALA A 47 17.77 14.98 31.14
N MET A 48 18.72 14.06 30.99
CA MET A 48 19.31 13.72 29.69
C MET A 48 18.27 13.17 28.71
N PHE A 49 17.39 12.25 29.15
CA PHE A 49 16.33 11.72 28.29
C PHE A 49 15.27 12.78 27.93
N ALA A 50 14.94 13.68 28.84
CA ALA A 50 14.05 14.81 28.56
C ALA A 50 14.68 15.73 27.49
N ASN A 51 15.96 16.07 27.63
CA ASN A 51 16.71 16.86 26.66
C ASN A 51 16.76 16.21 25.28
N LEU A 52 16.95 14.89 25.20
CA LEU A 52 16.93 14.16 23.92
C LEU A 52 15.55 14.16 23.26
N ARG A 53 14.47 14.07 24.04
CA ARG A 53 13.10 14.18 23.49
C ARG A 53 12.83 15.57 22.95
N THR A 54 13.24 16.61 23.67
CA THR A 54 13.09 18.01 23.24
C THR A 54 13.92 18.28 22.00
N ALA A 55 15.20 17.86 21.97
CA ALA A 55 16.07 17.99 20.80
C ALA A 55 15.47 17.28 19.57
N LYS A 56 14.95 16.06 19.74
CA LYS A 56 14.23 15.34 18.68
C LYS A 56 13.06 16.16 18.14
N SER A 57 12.18 16.63 19.02
CA SER A 57 10.99 17.41 18.64
C SER A 57 11.36 18.66 17.84
N LEU A 58 12.33 19.45 18.34
CA LEU A 58 12.78 20.67 17.69
C LEU A 58 13.33 20.42 16.28
N VAL A 59 14.18 19.40 16.11
CA VAL A 59 14.74 19.06 14.80
C VAL A 59 13.66 18.55 13.84
N THR A 60 12.71 17.73 14.32
CA THR A 60 11.62 17.25 13.46
C THR A 60 10.70 18.37 13.01
N SER A 61 10.55 19.43 13.81
CA SER A 61 9.79 20.65 13.48
C SER A 61 10.56 21.66 12.62
N GLY A 62 11.76 21.30 12.14
CA GLY A 62 12.52 22.10 11.19
C GLY A 62 13.62 22.98 11.77
N MET A 63 13.90 22.94 13.08
CA MET A 63 15.03 23.67 13.63
C MET A 63 16.37 23.14 13.05
N PRO A 64 17.33 24.01 12.67
CA PRO A 64 18.61 23.59 12.13
C PRO A 64 19.38 22.68 13.11
N CYS A 65 19.95 21.58 12.60
CA CYS A 65 20.64 20.60 13.44
C CYS A 65 21.80 21.21 14.22
N GLY A 66 22.57 22.13 13.61
CA GLY A 66 23.68 22.81 14.28
C GLY A 66 23.24 23.69 15.45
N PHE A 67 22.06 24.32 15.35
CA PHE A 67 21.49 25.09 16.46
C PHE A 67 21.12 24.17 17.63
N VAL A 68 20.39 23.09 17.35
CA VAL A 68 19.98 22.11 18.38
C VAL A 68 21.20 21.43 19.01
N GLU A 69 22.21 21.08 18.20
CA GLU A 69 23.45 20.49 18.69
C GLU A 69 24.14 21.38 19.73
N SER A 70 24.27 22.68 19.44
CA SER A 70 24.89 23.65 20.35
C SER A 70 24.08 23.89 21.62
N SER A 71 22.75 23.95 21.52
CA SER A 71 21.86 24.21 22.65
C SER A 71 21.82 23.05 23.64
N PHE A 72 21.92 21.81 23.15
CA PHE A 72 21.86 20.60 23.97
C PHE A 72 23.23 19.95 24.23
N ARG A 73 24.33 20.59 23.78
CA ARG A 73 25.72 20.10 23.93
C ARG A 73 25.94 18.68 23.39
N LEU A 74 25.32 18.37 22.25
CA LEU A 74 25.37 17.05 21.61
C LEU A 74 26.59 16.91 20.69
N CYS A 75 27.79 17.10 21.24
CA CYS A 75 29.01 17.26 20.44
C CYS A 75 29.58 15.96 19.83
N ASP A 76 28.98 14.79 20.10
CA ASP A 76 29.50 13.53 19.57
C ASP A 76 28.99 13.26 18.13
N PRO A 77 29.83 12.72 17.24
CA PRO A 77 29.45 12.45 15.85
C PRO A 77 28.23 11.54 15.68
N THR A 78 27.98 10.63 16.63
CA THR A 78 26.85 9.69 16.55
C THR A 78 25.53 10.40 16.83
N SER A 79 25.51 11.30 17.83
CA SER A 79 24.36 12.15 18.12
C SER A 79 24.08 13.13 16.99
N ARG A 80 25.11 13.76 16.41
CA ARG A 80 24.96 14.62 15.22
C ARG A 80 24.31 13.86 14.06
N ARG A 81 24.85 12.68 13.71
CA ARG A 81 24.28 11.81 12.67
C ARG A 81 22.81 11.47 12.94
N ARG A 82 22.47 11.12 14.18
CA ARG A 82 21.09 10.82 14.59
C ARG A 82 20.16 12.02 14.46
N LEU A 83 20.60 13.21 14.89
CA LEU A 83 19.82 14.44 14.74
C LEU A 83 19.57 14.75 13.26
N GLN A 84 20.60 14.66 12.42
CA GLN A 84 20.43 14.96 11.00
C GLN A 84 19.52 13.94 10.30
N LEU A 85 19.61 12.66 10.65
CA LEU A 85 18.63 11.66 10.17
C LEU A 85 17.21 11.95 10.67
N LEU A 86 17.04 12.50 11.88
CA LEU A 86 15.74 12.95 12.36
C LEU A 86 15.22 14.16 11.57
N ALA A 87 16.09 15.09 11.18
CA ALA A 87 15.73 16.21 10.30
C ALA A 87 15.26 15.72 8.93
N VAL A 88 16.02 14.81 8.32
CA VAL A 88 15.69 14.16 7.04
C VAL A 88 14.35 13.42 7.12
N ASN A 89 14.02 12.81 8.25
CA ASN A 89 12.71 12.16 8.43
C ASN A 89 11.58 13.13 8.84
N GLY A 90 11.90 14.35 9.26
CA GLY A 90 10.97 15.41 9.65
C GLY A 90 10.76 16.46 8.56
N GLU A 91 10.76 17.74 8.95
CA GLU A 91 10.45 18.87 8.08
C GLU A 91 11.39 19.00 6.88
N ALA A 92 12.70 18.77 7.07
CA ALA A 92 13.66 18.86 5.96
C ALA A 92 13.31 17.86 4.83
N GLY A 93 12.95 16.63 5.20
CA GLY A 93 12.46 15.64 4.24
C GLY A 93 11.10 16.00 3.64
N ALA A 94 10.21 16.62 4.41
CA ALA A 94 8.92 17.08 3.91
C ALA A 94 9.10 18.18 2.84
N CYS A 95 9.99 19.14 3.07
CA CYS A 95 10.35 20.16 2.08
C CYS A 95 10.90 19.55 0.79
N VAL A 96 11.82 18.59 0.88
CA VAL A 96 12.34 17.89 -0.30
C VAL A 96 11.24 17.15 -1.06
N ARG A 97 10.33 16.47 -0.35
CA ARG A 97 9.17 15.80 -0.97
C ARG A 97 8.26 16.79 -1.71
N ARG A 98 8.11 18.02 -1.20
CA ARG A 98 7.34 19.11 -1.82
C ARG A 98 8.04 19.78 -3.00
N GLY A 99 9.28 19.40 -3.34
CA GLY A 99 9.98 19.96 -4.50
C GLY A 99 11.16 20.87 -4.17
N ALA A 100 11.51 21.06 -2.89
CA ALA A 100 12.63 21.92 -2.54
C ALA A 100 13.98 21.32 -2.97
N SER A 101 14.92 22.19 -3.39
CA SER A 101 16.26 21.78 -3.79
C SER A 101 17.04 21.21 -2.60
N ILE A 102 17.67 20.05 -2.78
CA ILE A 102 18.41 19.35 -1.71
C ILE A 102 19.55 20.22 -1.17
N ALA A 103 20.24 20.97 -2.04
CA ALA A 103 21.32 21.86 -1.63
C ALA A 103 20.86 22.99 -0.70
N THR A 104 19.65 23.53 -0.95
CA THR A 104 19.03 24.54 -0.08
C THR A 104 18.69 23.94 1.27
N ILE A 105 18.02 22.78 1.28
CA ILE A 105 17.62 22.08 2.51
C ILE A 105 18.83 21.66 3.36
N GLN A 106 19.91 21.16 2.74
CA GLN A 106 21.14 20.83 3.44
C GLN A 106 21.75 22.04 4.15
N ARG A 107 21.75 23.20 3.47
CA ARG A 107 22.28 24.46 4.02
C ARG A 107 21.39 25.00 5.14
N GLU A 108 20.07 25.01 4.95
CA GLU A 108 19.12 25.55 5.93
C GLU A 108 19.06 24.71 7.21
N HIS A 109 19.06 23.38 7.08
CA HIS A 109 18.97 22.48 8.23
C HIS A 109 20.33 22.03 8.79
N HIS A 110 21.45 22.47 8.21
CA HIS A 110 22.82 22.09 8.60
C HIS A 110 23.03 20.56 8.56
N ILE A 111 22.71 19.92 7.43
CA ILE A 111 22.86 18.48 7.22
C ILE A 111 24.20 18.21 6.49
N ASP A 112 25.22 17.81 7.26
CA ASP A 112 26.59 17.57 6.78
C ASP A 112 27.06 16.09 6.88
N ASP A 113 26.32 15.22 7.59
CA ASP A 113 26.60 13.79 7.69
C ASP A 113 26.34 13.09 6.36
N ALA A 114 27.32 12.32 5.90
CA ALA A 114 27.28 11.66 4.61
C ALA A 114 26.07 10.72 4.43
N VAL A 115 25.61 10.06 5.50
CA VAL A 115 24.46 9.14 5.41
C VAL A 115 23.16 9.92 5.31
N ALA A 116 23.01 11.00 6.11
CA ALA A 116 21.85 11.88 6.00
C ALA A 116 21.79 12.59 4.63
N GLN A 117 22.94 13.00 4.08
CA GLN A 117 23.03 13.59 2.75
C GLN A 117 22.63 12.62 1.63
N LEU A 118 22.87 11.30 1.78
CA LEU A 118 22.45 10.29 0.82
C LEU A 118 20.94 9.98 0.85
N GLU A 119 20.29 10.18 1.99
CA GLU A 119 18.85 9.92 2.14
C GLU A 119 17.98 11.02 1.50
N LEU A 120 18.43 12.28 1.48
CA LEU A 120 17.67 13.37 0.85
C LEU A 120 17.39 13.13 -0.65
N PRO A 121 18.37 12.75 -1.50
CA PRO A 121 18.11 12.35 -2.88
C PRO A 121 17.11 11.20 -3.02
N ARG A 122 17.19 10.19 -2.14
CA ARG A 122 16.24 9.06 -2.15
C ARG A 122 14.81 9.52 -1.88
N LEU A 123 14.62 10.44 -0.94
CA LEU A 123 13.32 11.03 -0.65
C LEU A 123 12.80 11.88 -1.81
N ALA A 124 13.65 12.68 -2.45
CA ALA A 124 13.28 13.46 -3.63
C ALA A 124 12.76 12.56 -4.76
N ILE A 125 13.47 11.46 -5.04
CA ILE A 125 13.12 10.49 -6.08
C ILE A 125 11.84 9.72 -5.72
N ARG A 126 11.60 9.38 -4.45
CA ARG A 126 10.34 8.75 -4.03
C ARG A 126 9.13 9.70 -4.09
N ALA A 127 9.34 10.98 -4.36
CA ALA A 127 8.30 12.00 -4.38
C ALA A 127 8.38 12.83 -5.68
N GLY A 128 8.44 14.17 -5.58
CA GLY A 128 8.29 15.08 -6.72
C GLY A 128 9.28 14.83 -7.87
N ALA A 129 10.55 14.53 -7.58
CA ALA A 129 11.54 14.31 -8.63
C ALA A 129 11.27 13.02 -9.42
N GLY A 130 10.91 11.93 -8.74
CA GLY A 130 10.55 10.68 -9.41
C GLY A 130 9.27 10.79 -10.20
N MET A 131 8.25 11.50 -9.68
CA MET A 131 7.00 11.72 -10.42
C MET A 131 7.25 12.49 -11.72
N ARG A 132 8.08 13.53 -11.69
CA ARG A 132 8.46 14.28 -12.91
C ARG A 132 9.20 13.41 -13.91
N ALA A 133 10.14 12.59 -13.46
CA ALA A 133 10.87 11.64 -14.31
C ALA A 133 9.93 10.58 -14.92
N PHE A 134 8.98 10.08 -14.12
CA PHE A 134 7.95 9.14 -14.54
C PHE A 134 7.04 9.74 -15.61
N CYS A 135 6.64 11.00 -15.45
CA CYS A 135 5.86 11.75 -16.44
C CYS A 135 6.66 12.17 -17.69
N GLY A 136 7.94 11.81 -17.77
CA GLY A 136 8.75 11.98 -18.98
C GLY A 136 9.59 13.25 -19.02
N GLU A 137 9.75 13.99 -17.92
CA GLU A 137 10.74 15.05 -17.89
C GLU A 137 12.18 14.49 -17.87
N SER A 138 13.11 15.20 -18.50
CA SER A 138 14.52 14.79 -18.58
C SER A 138 15.17 14.64 -17.20
N CYS A 139 15.76 13.48 -16.94
CA CYS A 139 16.50 13.20 -15.72
C CYS A 139 17.65 14.20 -15.52
N ASP A 140 18.31 14.69 -16.58
CA ASP A 140 19.36 15.71 -16.50
C ASP A 140 18.86 17.01 -15.88
N ARG A 141 17.70 17.48 -16.35
CA ARG A 141 17.06 18.68 -15.83
C ARG A 141 16.65 18.51 -14.37
N ILE A 142 15.96 17.40 -14.06
CA ILE A 142 15.51 17.10 -12.70
C ILE A 142 16.70 17.01 -11.74
N ALA A 143 17.77 16.30 -12.11
CA ALA A 143 18.93 16.16 -11.25
C ALA A 143 19.65 17.49 -11.01
N SER A 144 19.71 18.37 -12.01
CA SER A 144 20.25 19.72 -11.84
C SER A 144 19.40 20.56 -10.88
N GLU A 145 18.08 20.52 -11.02
CA GLU A 145 17.14 21.33 -10.23
C GLU A 145 17.09 20.89 -8.76
N PHE A 146 17.00 19.58 -8.53
CA PHE A 146 16.96 19.00 -7.19
C PHE A 146 18.34 18.82 -6.56
N ALA A 147 19.42 19.14 -7.28
CA ALA A 147 20.81 18.88 -6.88
C ALA A 147 21.10 17.39 -6.57
N VAL A 148 20.56 16.47 -7.39
CA VAL A 148 20.83 15.03 -7.30
C VAL A 148 22.18 14.72 -7.97
N SER A 149 23.26 14.88 -7.21
CA SER A 149 24.64 14.64 -7.67
C SER A 149 25.12 13.21 -7.45
N ASN A 150 24.52 12.47 -6.51
CA ASN A 150 24.93 11.12 -6.20
C ASN A 150 24.63 10.14 -7.35
N ARG A 151 25.62 9.34 -7.75
CA ARG A 151 25.51 8.41 -8.88
C ARG A 151 24.42 7.35 -8.70
N ASP A 152 24.23 6.83 -7.49
CA ASP A 152 23.22 5.80 -7.23
C ASP A 152 21.81 6.39 -7.19
N ALA A 153 21.63 7.58 -6.61
CA ALA A 153 20.39 8.33 -6.70
C ALA A 153 20.05 8.67 -8.16
N ARG A 154 21.05 9.08 -8.95
CA ARG A 154 20.87 9.32 -10.39
C ARG A 154 20.42 8.07 -11.14
N ARG A 155 21.04 6.92 -10.88
CA ARG A 155 20.62 5.63 -11.46
C ARG A 155 19.18 5.28 -11.11
N GLU A 156 18.77 5.52 -9.88
CA GLU A 156 17.39 5.25 -9.45
C GLU A 156 16.39 6.19 -10.14
N LEU A 157 16.71 7.48 -10.27
CA LEU A 157 15.90 8.43 -11.02
C LEU A 157 15.70 8.01 -12.48
N GLU A 158 16.76 7.54 -13.13
CA GLU A 158 16.70 7.03 -14.51
C GLU A 158 15.84 5.76 -14.61
N ARG A 159 15.93 4.84 -13.64
CA ARG A 159 15.03 3.68 -13.60
C ARG A 159 13.57 4.07 -13.44
N VAL A 160 13.27 5.07 -12.62
CA VAL A 160 11.90 5.60 -12.48
C VAL A 160 11.40 6.16 -13.82
N SER A 161 12.25 6.88 -14.57
CA SER A 161 11.90 7.36 -15.91
C SER A 161 11.61 6.22 -16.88
N VAL A 162 12.46 5.18 -16.88
CA VAL A 162 12.26 3.97 -17.69
C VAL A 162 10.95 3.28 -17.36
N ARG A 163 10.53 3.23 -16.11
CA ARG A 163 9.23 2.62 -15.71
C ARG A 163 8.00 3.46 -16.08
N GLY A 164 8.21 4.73 -16.44
CA GLY A 164 7.14 5.66 -16.82
C GLY A 164 7.07 5.89 -18.33
N MET A 165 7.08 7.16 -18.72
CA MET A 165 6.83 7.61 -20.09
C MET A 165 7.86 7.10 -21.11
N ALA A 166 9.10 6.88 -20.69
CA ALA A 166 10.13 6.33 -21.57
C ALA A 166 9.77 4.89 -22.02
N ALA A 167 9.32 4.01 -21.11
CA ALA A 167 8.84 2.67 -21.48
C ALA A 167 7.61 2.75 -22.39
N LEU A 168 6.66 3.64 -22.09
CA LEU A 168 5.45 3.78 -22.90
C LEU A 168 5.80 4.12 -24.36
N ARG A 169 6.67 5.11 -24.56
CA ARG A 169 7.09 5.54 -25.91
C ARG A 169 7.87 4.46 -26.67
N VAL A 170 8.76 3.76 -25.99
CA VAL A 170 9.47 2.62 -26.59
C VAL A 170 8.49 1.49 -26.94
N SER A 171 7.45 1.28 -26.13
CA SER A 171 6.48 0.21 -26.38
C SER A 171 5.61 0.42 -27.62
N ILE A 172 5.43 1.67 -28.04
CA ILE A 172 4.76 2.05 -29.30
C ILE A 172 5.73 2.15 -30.49
N GLY A 173 7.01 1.78 -30.30
CA GLY A 173 7.98 1.66 -31.39
C GLY A 173 8.97 2.81 -31.55
N TRP A 174 9.10 3.71 -30.57
CA TRP A 174 10.14 4.74 -30.64
C TRP A 174 11.54 4.14 -30.40
N PRO A 175 12.57 4.60 -31.13
CA PRO A 175 13.92 4.07 -30.97
C PRO A 175 14.51 4.45 -29.61
N CYS A 176 15.13 3.49 -28.93
CA CYS A 176 15.72 3.68 -27.60
C CYS A 176 16.73 4.83 -27.56
N ASP A 177 17.51 5.07 -28.63
CA ASP A 177 18.48 6.17 -28.74
C ASP A 177 17.86 7.56 -28.73
N ALA A 178 16.64 7.71 -29.25
CA ALA A 178 15.92 8.98 -29.19
C ALA A 178 15.41 9.23 -27.77
N ILE A 179 14.80 8.21 -27.18
CA ILE A 179 14.26 8.25 -25.81
C ILE A 179 15.38 8.47 -24.78
N GLU A 180 16.54 7.85 -24.96
CA GLU A 180 17.70 8.05 -24.10
C GLU A 180 18.11 9.53 -24.05
N ARG A 181 18.24 10.17 -25.22
CA ARG A 181 18.64 11.57 -25.34
C ARG A 181 17.58 12.52 -24.79
N GLU A 182 16.31 12.26 -25.09
CA GLU A 182 15.20 13.10 -24.64
C GLU A 182 15.04 13.06 -23.11
N HIS A 183 15.02 11.87 -22.53
CA HIS A 183 14.81 11.68 -21.09
C HIS A 183 16.11 11.73 -20.27
N GLY A 184 17.27 11.88 -20.90
CA GLY A 184 18.56 11.97 -20.20
C GLY A 184 18.97 10.69 -19.46
N ILE A 185 18.68 9.51 -20.04
CA ILE A 185 18.96 8.21 -19.41
C ILE A 185 20.40 7.80 -19.73
N ARG A 186 21.37 7.98 -18.82
CA ARG A 186 22.79 7.69 -19.13
C ARG A 186 23.31 6.38 -18.54
N GLY A 187 22.60 5.84 -17.56
CA GLY A 187 22.97 4.63 -16.85
C GLY A 187 22.78 3.38 -17.70
N ARG A 188 23.83 2.56 -17.79
CA ARG A 188 23.81 1.27 -18.50
C ARG A 188 22.66 0.35 -18.06
N ASP A 189 22.34 0.33 -16.76
CA ASP A 189 21.26 -0.51 -16.23
C ASP A 189 19.88 -0.03 -16.67
N ALA A 190 19.62 1.29 -16.60
CA ALA A 190 18.37 1.89 -17.04
C ALA A 190 18.22 1.74 -18.57
N ARG A 191 19.30 1.94 -19.33
CA ARG A 191 19.32 1.69 -20.77
C ARG A 191 19.01 0.22 -21.11
N ARG A 192 19.60 -0.74 -20.38
CA ARG A 192 19.29 -2.16 -20.53
C ARG A 192 17.80 -2.43 -20.25
N GLU A 193 17.24 -1.88 -19.18
CA GLU A 193 15.82 -2.04 -18.83
C GLU A 193 14.93 -1.48 -19.95
N LEU A 194 15.25 -0.30 -20.48
CA LEU A 194 14.52 0.33 -21.60
C LEU A 194 14.55 -0.53 -22.87
N GLU A 195 15.71 -1.06 -23.25
CA GLU A 195 15.83 -1.93 -24.41
C GLU A 195 15.11 -3.27 -24.21
N CYS A 196 15.12 -3.84 -23.00
CA CYS A 196 14.30 -5.00 -22.70
C CYS A 196 12.80 -4.70 -22.88
N VAL A 197 12.32 -3.52 -22.48
CA VAL A 197 10.92 -3.12 -22.77
C VAL A 197 10.66 -3.11 -24.27
N ALA A 198 11.56 -2.55 -25.08
CA ALA A 198 11.46 -2.54 -26.55
C ALA A 198 11.28 -3.94 -27.14
N VAL A 199 12.12 -4.90 -26.68
CA VAL A 199 12.07 -6.30 -27.14
C VAL A 199 10.71 -6.94 -26.86
N HIS A 200 10.16 -6.77 -25.65
CA HIS A 200 8.94 -7.45 -25.23
C HIS A 200 7.65 -6.83 -25.78
N SER A 201 7.73 -5.66 -26.42
CA SER A 201 6.58 -4.89 -26.91
C SER A 201 6.65 -4.67 -28.44
N ALA A 202 7.15 -3.52 -28.89
CA ALA A 202 7.27 -3.18 -30.30
C ALA A 202 8.11 -4.22 -31.08
N GLY A 203 9.23 -4.66 -30.51
CA GLY A 203 10.11 -5.66 -31.13
C GLY A 203 9.41 -6.99 -31.36
N ARG A 204 8.64 -7.48 -30.39
CA ARG A 204 7.81 -8.68 -30.54
C ARG A 204 6.78 -8.52 -31.67
N THR A 205 6.14 -7.36 -31.76
CA THR A 205 5.14 -7.06 -32.80
C THR A 205 5.76 -7.05 -34.20
N MET A 206 6.95 -6.45 -34.35
CA MET A 206 7.69 -6.45 -35.61
C MET A 206 8.13 -7.87 -36.01
N LEU A 207 8.64 -8.67 -35.07
CA LEU A 207 9.01 -10.06 -35.31
C LEU A 207 7.82 -10.93 -35.72
N GLN A 208 6.65 -10.72 -35.11
CA GLN A 208 5.42 -11.42 -35.49
C GLN A 208 4.94 -11.04 -36.89
N SER A 209 5.30 -9.85 -37.36
CA SER A 209 5.03 -9.37 -38.72
C SER A 209 6.05 -9.88 -39.75
N GLY A 210 7.02 -10.70 -39.33
CA GLY A 210 8.03 -11.30 -40.20
C GLY A 210 9.26 -10.44 -40.46
N VAL A 211 9.47 -9.34 -39.72
CA VAL A 211 10.69 -8.52 -39.83
C VAL A 211 11.88 -9.28 -39.24
N ASP A 212 13.05 -9.23 -39.90
CA ASP A 212 14.26 -9.88 -39.37
C ASP A 212 14.70 -9.24 -38.05
N TRP A 213 15.22 -10.06 -37.12
CA TRP A 213 15.60 -9.59 -35.80
C TRP A 213 16.75 -8.57 -35.82
N THR A 214 17.64 -8.59 -36.83
CA THR A 214 18.67 -7.57 -36.99
C THR A 214 18.07 -6.23 -37.36
N ASP A 215 17.08 -6.22 -38.26
CA ASP A 215 16.37 -5.01 -38.69
C ASP A 215 15.53 -4.43 -37.54
N VAL A 216 14.91 -5.30 -36.73
CA VAL A 216 14.21 -4.88 -35.49
C VAL A 216 15.18 -4.27 -34.49
N ALA A 217 16.35 -4.87 -34.30
CA ALA A 217 17.36 -4.36 -33.38
C ALA A 217 17.87 -2.97 -33.82
N GLU A 218 18.13 -2.80 -35.11
CA GLU A 218 18.56 -1.52 -35.68
C GLU A 218 17.45 -0.46 -35.57
N ALA A 219 16.23 -0.78 -35.99
CA ALA A 219 15.10 0.14 -35.98
C ALA A 219 14.74 0.64 -34.57
N LEU A 220 14.78 -0.24 -33.58
CA LEU A 220 14.48 0.11 -32.19
C LEU A 220 15.71 0.61 -31.40
N GLY A 221 16.91 0.58 -32.01
CA GLY A 221 18.15 0.98 -31.36
C GLY A 221 18.58 0.05 -30.20
N ILE A 222 18.31 -1.25 -30.29
CA ILE A 222 18.67 -2.24 -29.27
C ILE A 222 20.16 -2.61 -29.42
N ARG A 223 21.00 -2.30 -28.43
CA ARG A 223 22.46 -2.53 -28.50
C ARG A 223 23.02 -3.31 -27.33
N HIS A 224 22.30 -3.38 -26.21
CA HIS A 224 22.74 -4.06 -25.02
C HIS A 224 22.76 -5.58 -25.26
N PRO A 225 23.88 -6.28 -24.97
CA PRO A 225 24.02 -7.71 -25.28
C PRO A 225 22.93 -8.60 -24.69
N GLN A 226 22.42 -8.24 -23.50
CA GLN A 226 21.32 -8.98 -22.88
C GLN A 226 19.99 -8.80 -23.63
N ALA A 227 19.65 -7.58 -24.06
CA ALA A 227 18.42 -7.31 -24.81
C ALA A 227 18.48 -7.96 -26.20
N LEU A 228 19.64 -7.92 -26.87
CA LEU A 228 19.86 -8.64 -28.13
C LEU A 228 19.67 -10.16 -27.99
N ARG A 229 20.17 -10.76 -26.89
CA ARG A 229 19.94 -12.20 -26.61
C ARG A 229 18.47 -12.53 -26.35
N GLU A 230 17.71 -11.63 -25.73
CA GLU A 230 16.27 -11.79 -25.56
C GLU A 230 15.54 -11.65 -26.90
N LEU A 231 15.90 -10.65 -27.72
CA LEU A 231 15.31 -10.44 -29.05
C LEU A 231 15.51 -11.66 -29.96
N HIS A 232 16.73 -12.21 -29.98
CA HIS A 232 17.03 -13.42 -30.73
C HIS A 232 16.23 -14.64 -30.22
N ARG A 233 16.01 -14.75 -28.90
CA ARG A 233 15.13 -15.79 -28.33
C ARG A 233 13.67 -15.59 -28.75
N CYS A 234 13.16 -14.36 -28.75
CA CYS A 234 11.83 -14.04 -29.25
C CYS A 234 11.67 -14.40 -30.74
N ALA A 235 12.66 -14.07 -31.57
CA ALA A 235 12.65 -14.37 -33.00
C ALA A 235 12.56 -15.89 -33.27
N ARG A 236 13.36 -16.70 -32.56
CA ARG A 236 13.31 -18.17 -32.67
C ARG A 236 11.95 -18.75 -32.28
N ARG A 237 11.31 -18.20 -31.24
CA ARG A 237 9.97 -18.62 -30.82
C ARG A 237 8.93 -18.26 -31.88
N SER A 238 8.98 -17.06 -32.44
CA SER A 238 8.07 -16.62 -33.51
C SER A 238 8.21 -17.47 -34.77
N ALA A 239 9.44 -17.78 -35.19
CA ALA A 239 9.69 -18.66 -36.35
C ALA A 239 9.16 -20.09 -36.12
N SER A 240 9.37 -20.63 -34.92
CA SER A 240 8.86 -21.96 -34.57
C SER A 240 7.32 -22.00 -34.54
N GLY A 241 6.69 -20.94 -34.03
CA GLY A 241 5.23 -20.80 -34.03
C GLY A 241 4.64 -20.66 -35.43
N ALA A 242 5.30 -19.91 -36.32
CA ALA A 242 4.89 -19.78 -37.72
C ALA A 242 4.95 -21.12 -38.46
N MET A 243 6.04 -21.88 -38.30
CA MET A 243 6.17 -23.21 -38.89
C MET A 243 5.14 -24.21 -38.36
N ALA A 244 4.83 -24.15 -37.06
CA ALA A 244 3.79 -25.00 -36.47
C ALA A 244 2.40 -24.66 -37.04
N ASN A 245 2.09 -23.38 -37.23
CA ASN A 245 0.83 -22.95 -37.84
C ASN A 245 0.73 -23.33 -39.33
N GLU A 246 1.81 -23.21 -40.10
CA GLU A 246 1.83 -23.68 -41.49
C GLU A 246 1.66 -25.20 -41.59
N ALA A 247 2.33 -25.97 -40.72
CA ALA A 247 2.15 -27.41 -40.65
C ALA A 247 0.72 -27.80 -40.28
N ALA A 248 0.09 -27.09 -39.33
CA ALA A 248 -1.30 -27.30 -38.95
C ALA A 248 -2.28 -26.96 -40.09
N LEU A 249 -2.06 -25.85 -40.81
CA LEU A 249 -2.86 -25.49 -41.98
C LEU A 249 -2.66 -26.45 -43.16
N GLY A 250 -1.44 -26.95 -43.38
CA GLY A 250 -1.15 -27.98 -44.36
C GLY A 250 -1.85 -29.31 -44.03
N ALA A 251 -1.84 -29.71 -42.75
CA ALA A 251 -2.56 -30.88 -42.28
C ALA A 251 -4.09 -30.74 -42.40
N ALA A 252 -4.63 -29.54 -42.13
CA ALA A 252 -6.05 -29.24 -42.31
C ALA A 252 -6.47 -29.33 -43.79
N ARG A 253 -5.70 -28.73 -44.71
CA ARG A 253 -5.95 -28.82 -46.16
C ARG A 253 -5.84 -30.26 -46.68
N SER A 254 -4.95 -31.06 -46.11
CA SER A 254 -4.79 -32.48 -46.49
C SER A 254 -5.98 -33.35 -46.02
N ARG A 255 -6.67 -32.97 -44.93
CA ARG A 255 -7.89 -33.65 -44.48
C ARG A 255 -9.12 -33.27 -45.30
N GLU A 256 -9.17 -32.05 -45.82
CA GLU A 256 -10.28 -31.60 -46.67
C GLU A 256 -10.30 -32.29 -48.05
N THR A 257 -9.17 -32.80 -48.51
CA THR A 257 -9.07 -33.60 -49.76
C THR A 257 -9.44 -35.08 -49.62
N VAL A 258 -9.80 -35.55 -48.41
CA VAL A 258 -10.24 -36.94 -48.20
C VAL A 258 -11.68 -36.93 -47.67
N SER A 259 -12.62 -36.55 -48.54
CA SER A 259 -14.05 -36.73 -48.33
C SER A 259 -14.65 -37.43 -49.55
N ASP A 260 -14.66 -38.77 -49.55
CA ASP A 260 -15.76 -39.52 -50.15
C ASP A 260 -15.99 -40.82 -49.34
N PRO A 261 -17.25 -41.23 -49.07
CA PRO A 261 -17.60 -41.90 -47.82
C PRO A 261 -17.91 -43.38 -48.02
N LEU A 262 -17.31 -44.27 -47.22
CA LEU A 262 -17.91 -45.58 -46.98
C LEU A 262 -17.63 -46.07 -45.55
N ARG A 263 -18.74 -46.29 -44.84
CA ARG A 263 -19.02 -47.36 -43.84
C ARG A 263 -17.97 -47.51 -42.73
N GLY A 264 -18.26 -47.13 -41.49
CA GLY A 264 -19.33 -47.73 -40.70
C GLY A 264 -18.76 -48.90 -39.88
N SER A 265 -18.32 -48.64 -38.65
CA SER A 265 -18.27 -49.64 -37.59
C SER A 265 -17.92 -48.99 -36.27
N THR A 266 -18.91 -48.89 -35.38
CA THR A 266 -18.77 -48.56 -33.97
C THR A 266 -18.14 -49.74 -33.25
N ARG A 267 -16.91 -49.58 -32.74
CA ARG A 267 -16.38 -50.40 -31.64
C ARG A 267 -15.67 -49.50 -30.64
N VAL A 268 -16.34 -49.31 -29.50
CA VAL A 268 -15.76 -48.84 -28.24
C VAL A 268 -14.86 -49.95 -27.71
N PRO A 269 -13.57 -49.71 -27.41
CA PRO A 269 -12.79 -50.66 -26.64
C PRO A 269 -13.00 -50.40 -25.14
N ALA A 270 -13.24 -51.50 -24.44
CA ALA A 270 -13.35 -51.59 -22.99
C ALA A 270 -12.07 -51.11 -22.31
N VAL A 271 -12.25 -50.36 -21.23
CA VAL A 271 -11.22 -49.97 -20.27
C VAL A 271 -10.73 -51.26 -19.59
N GLY A 272 -9.47 -51.60 -19.81
CA GLY A 272 -8.79 -52.69 -19.11
C GLY A 272 -8.27 -52.21 -17.76
N ASP A 273 -8.63 -52.95 -16.71
CA ASP A 273 -8.11 -52.78 -15.36
C ASP A 273 -6.59 -53.04 -15.33
N LEU A 274 -5.84 -52.00 -14.98
CA LEU A 274 -4.41 -52.07 -14.70
C LEU A 274 -4.23 -52.22 -13.18
N GLU A 275 -4.13 -53.47 -12.74
CA GLU A 275 -3.64 -53.81 -11.40
C GLU A 275 -2.15 -53.42 -11.30
N LEU A 276 -1.87 -52.34 -10.58
CA LEU A 276 -0.52 -51.97 -10.17
C LEU A 276 -0.13 -52.78 -8.94
N SER A 277 0.72 -53.78 -9.17
CA SER A 277 1.55 -54.45 -8.17
C SER A 277 2.43 -53.43 -7.45
N SER A 278 2.23 -53.28 -6.13
CA SER A 278 3.14 -52.58 -5.23
C SER A 278 3.95 -53.62 -4.46
N ASP A 279 5.17 -53.87 -4.92
CA ASP A 279 6.16 -54.71 -4.28
C ASP A 279 7.30 -53.79 -3.81
N ASP A 280 7.24 -53.34 -2.55
CA ASP A 280 8.33 -52.60 -1.91
C ASP A 280 8.75 -53.33 -0.62
N GLY A 281 9.94 -53.92 -0.70
CA GLY A 281 10.57 -54.70 0.35
C GLY A 281 10.92 -53.86 1.57
N VAL A 282 10.40 -54.28 2.73
CA VAL A 282 10.75 -53.74 4.04
C VAL A 282 12.15 -54.24 4.45
N GLY A 283 13.17 -53.43 4.19
CA GLY A 283 14.49 -53.55 4.78
C GLY A 283 14.47 -53.16 6.27
N ARG A 284 14.62 -54.15 7.16
CA ARG A 284 14.76 -53.94 8.61
C ARG A 284 16.06 -53.17 8.90
N SER A 285 15.92 -51.92 9.36
CA SER A 285 17.00 -51.17 10.00
C SER A 285 16.83 -51.19 11.52
N ALA A 286 17.95 -51.30 12.23
CA ALA A 286 18.08 -51.44 13.68
C ALA A 286 17.48 -50.25 14.47
N PRO A 287 17.06 -50.45 15.73
CA PRO A 287 16.42 -49.40 16.53
C PRO A 287 17.44 -48.35 16.96
N VAL A 288 17.22 -47.11 16.53
CA VAL A 288 17.86 -45.92 17.12
C VAL A 288 16.95 -45.44 18.25
N GLU A 289 17.50 -45.33 19.46
CA GLU A 289 16.77 -44.86 20.65
C GLU A 289 16.21 -43.42 20.45
N PRO A 290 14.95 -43.14 20.84
CA PRO A 290 14.35 -41.83 20.64
C PRO A 290 14.75 -40.85 21.75
N ARG A 291 15.45 -39.77 21.37
CA ARG A 291 15.79 -38.63 22.26
C ARG A 291 14.61 -37.72 22.63
N CYS A 292 13.38 -37.98 22.17
CA CYS A 292 12.22 -37.10 22.35
C CYS A 292 11.18 -37.51 23.42
N GLU A 293 11.33 -38.65 24.11
CA GLU A 293 10.29 -39.12 25.05
C GLU A 293 10.10 -38.25 26.31
N ARG A 294 11.08 -37.42 26.69
CA ARG A 294 10.95 -36.59 27.91
C ARG A 294 9.93 -35.45 27.78
N GLY A 295 9.60 -35.00 26.56
CA GLY A 295 8.62 -33.93 26.34
C GLY A 295 7.17 -34.38 26.45
N ALA A 296 6.83 -35.52 25.84
CA ALA A 296 5.44 -36.00 25.76
C ALA A 296 4.89 -36.48 27.11
N ARG A 297 5.71 -37.14 27.94
CA ARG A 297 5.30 -37.56 29.30
C ARG A 297 5.03 -36.36 30.22
N GLY A 298 5.71 -35.23 30.00
CA GLY A 298 5.53 -34.00 30.79
C GLY A 298 4.20 -33.27 30.50
N ALA A 299 3.68 -33.35 29.28
CA ALA A 299 2.44 -32.67 28.89
C ALA A 299 1.20 -33.31 29.55
N SER A 300 1.12 -34.65 29.57
CA SER A 300 0.00 -35.35 30.23
C SER A 300 -0.06 -35.06 31.74
N THR A 301 1.09 -34.81 32.38
CA THR A 301 1.15 -34.40 33.78
C THR A 301 0.87 -32.91 33.98
N ALA A 302 1.19 -32.04 33.02
CA ALA A 302 1.04 -30.59 33.14
C ALA A 302 -0.41 -30.13 33.29
N PHE A 303 -1.37 -30.89 32.77
CA PHE A 303 -2.80 -30.58 32.89
C PHE A 303 -3.50 -31.33 34.02
N ARG A 304 -2.80 -32.21 34.77
CA ARG A 304 -3.37 -32.87 35.97
C ARG A 304 -3.46 -31.86 37.11
N GLY A 305 -4.67 -31.58 37.57
CA GLY A 305 -4.94 -30.67 38.69
C GLY A 305 -5.61 -29.36 38.30
N ILE A 306 -5.83 -29.09 37.01
CA ILE A 306 -6.69 -27.98 36.58
C ILE A 306 -8.15 -28.41 36.80
N ALA A 307 -8.82 -27.76 37.75
CA ALA A 307 -10.13 -28.18 38.24
C ALA A 307 -11.30 -27.78 37.32
N SER A 308 -11.16 -26.70 36.54
CA SER A 308 -12.21 -26.27 35.61
C SER A 308 -11.88 -26.66 34.17
N GLU A 309 -12.91 -27.09 33.43
CA GLU A 309 -12.83 -27.42 32.02
C GLU A 309 -12.40 -26.21 31.18
N GLU A 310 -12.91 -25.01 31.48
CA GLU A 310 -12.51 -23.76 30.83
C GLU A 310 -11.02 -23.44 31.00
N ALA A 311 -10.47 -23.62 32.21
CA ALA A 311 -9.04 -23.36 32.45
C ALA A 311 -8.17 -24.41 31.75
N ARG A 312 -8.68 -25.63 31.62
CA ARG A 312 -8.01 -26.70 30.87
C ARG A 312 -8.03 -26.38 29.37
N ASP A 313 -9.17 -25.98 28.82
CA ASP A 313 -9.31 -25.57 27.42
C ASP A 313 -8.34 -24.42 27.09
N ALA A 314 -8.29 -23.39 27.95
CA ALA A 314 -7.38 -22.28 27.79
C ALA A 314 -5.90 -22.71 27.84
N ALA A 315 -5.56 -23.64 28.74
CA ALA A 315 -4.20 -24.16 28.89
C ALA A 315 -3.79 -25.04 27.71
N GLU A 316 -4.66 -25.96 27.26
CA GLU A 316 -4.43 -26.80 26.08
C GLU A 316 -4.29 -25.91 24.82
N CYS A 317 -5.14 -24.90 24.68
CA CYS A 317 -5.05 -23.92 23.61
C CYS A 317 -3.72 -23.14 23.61
N ALA A 318 -3.31 -22.61 24.77
CA ALA A 318 -2.06 -21.88 24.91
C ALA A 318 -0.85 -22.76 24.58
N TRP A 319 -0.90 -24.03 24.99
CA TRP A 319 0.17 -24.98 24.71
C TRP A 319 0.27 -25.32 23.22
N VAL A 320 -0.85 -25.58 22.54
CA VAL A 320 -0.89 -25.81 21.08
C VAL A 320 -0.29 -24.62 20.32
N ARG A 321 -0.47 -23.38 20.79
CA ARG A 321 0.19 -22.18 20.21
C ARG A 321 1.71 -22.14 20.38
N THR A 322 2.26 -22.88 21.33
CA THR A 322 3.72 -22.97 21.55
C THR A 322 4.35 -24.23 20.95
N LEU A 323 3.54 -25.18 20.49
CA LEU A 323 4.01 -26.47 19.98
C LEU A 323 4.80 -26.30 18.68
N ASN A 324 6.04 -26.80 18.64
CA ASN A 324 6.84 -26.83 17.41
C ASN A 324 6.50 -28.09 16.58
N ILE A 325 5.62 -27.93 15.58
CA ILE A 325 5.13 -29.05 14.75
C ILE A 325 6.24 -29.69 13.89
N ASP A 326 7.29 -28.96 13.54
CA ASP A 326 8.39 -29.50 12.73
C ASP A 326 9.15 -30.64 13.41
N THR A 327 9.06 -30.75 14.74
CA THR A 327 9.73 -31.80 15.51
C THR A 327 8.98 -33.13 15.53
N ILE A 328 7.83 -33.20 14.86
CA ILE A 328 6.95 -34.35 14.84
C ILE A 328 7.32 -35.26 13.65
N GLU A 329 7.40 -36.57 13.91
CA GLU A 329 7.75 -37.59 12.91
C GLU A 329 6.91 -37.47 11.64
N HIS A 330 7.52 -37.65 10.47
CA HIS A 330 6.97 -37.31 9.14
C HIS A 330 5.73 -38.13 8.71
N ASP A 331 5.39 -39.19 9.43
CA ASP A 331 4.22 -40.02 9.14
C ASP A 331 3.06 -39.89 10.16
N GLU A 332 3.24 -39.16 11.27
CA GLU A 332 2.19 -38.99 12.27
C GLU A 332 1.09 -38.01 11.79
N ASP A 333 -0.18 -38.41 11.87
CA ASP A 333 -1.32 -37.52 11.62
C ASP A 333 -1.68 -36.67 12.85
N TRP A 334 -2.53 -35.64 12.68
CA TRP A 334 -2.89 -34.77 13.80
C TRP A 334 -3.68 -35.51 14.90
N ARG A 335 -4.35 -36.62 14.58
CA ARG A 335 -5.13 -37.41 15.54
C ARG A 335 -4.22 -38.17 16.48
N ALA A 336 -3.27 -38.93 15.94
CA ALA A 336 -2.22 -39.62 16.69
C ALA A 336 -1.47 -38.61 17.57
N LEU A 337 -1.12 -37.45 17.01
CA LEU A 337 -0.52 -36.36 17.76
C LEU A 337 -1.43 -35.88 18.91
N SER A 338 -2.71 -35.63 18.66
CA SER A 338 -3.65 -35.18 19.70
C SER A 338 -3.79 -36.18 20.85
N ILE A 339 -3.79 -37.49 20.54
CA ILE A 339 -3.85 -38.59 21.51
C ILE A 339 -2.55 -38.65 22.31
N ARG A 340 -1.39 -38.59 21.64
CA ARG A 340 -0.06 -38.62 22.26
C ARG A 340 0.15 -37.43 23.19
N LEU A 341 -0.35 -36.26 22.80
CA LEU A 341 -0.31 -35.03 23.58
C LEU A 341 -1.44 -34.92 24.62
N ALA A 342 -2.34 -35.92 24.68
CA ALA A 342 -3.49 -35.98 25.59
C ALA A 342 -4.41 -34.73 25.52
N ILE A 343 -4.56 -34.14 24.34
CA ILE A 343 -5.42 -32.98 24.09
C ILE A 343 -6.88 -33.45 24.03
N ARG A 344 -7.71 -32.91 24.91
CA ARG A 344 -9.12 -33.29 25.05
C ARG A 344 -10.07 -32.22 24.53
N SER A 345 -9.69 -30.96 24.66
CA SER A 345 -10.47 -29.81 24.25
C SER A 345 -10.70 -29.81 22.73
N ASP A 346 -11.94 -29.70 22.29
CA ASP A 346 -12.27 -29.61 20.87
C ASP A 346 -11.75 -28.30 20.25
N ALA A 347 -11.70 -27.21 21.03
CA ALA A 347 -11.07 -25.95 20.62
C ALA A 347 -9.55 -26.11 20.38
N ALA A 348 -8.86 -26.82 21.28
CA ALA A 348 -7.43 -27.09 21.13
C ALA A 348 -7.16 -28.07 19.97
N ARG A 349 -8.02 -29.06 19.74
CA ARG A 349 -7.95 -29.97 18.58
C ARG A 349 -8.15 -29.23 17.26
N SER A 350 -9.14 -28.34 17.19
CA SER A 350 -9.40 -27.52 16.00
C SER A 350 -8.22 -26.59 15.70
N MET A 351 -7.65 -25.97 16.73
CA MET A 351 -6.41 -25.19 16.57
C MET A 351 -5.21 -26.04 16.17
N LEU A 352 -5.08 -27.27 16.70
CA LEU A 352 -4.03 -28.20 16.29
C LEU A 352 -4.19 -28.59 14.83
N GLN A 353 -5.41 -28.87 14.34
CA GLN A 353 -5.67 -29.14 12.92
C GLN A 353 -5.25 -27.96 12.04
N ARG A 354 -5.65 -26.73 12.36
CA ARG A 354 -5.23 -25.53 11.62
C ARG A 354 -3.72 -25.37 11.58
N ARG A 355 -3.04 -25.59 12.71
CA ARG A 355 -1.58 -25.49 12.78
C ARG A 355 -0.89 -26.60 12.00
N PHE A 356 -1.39 -27.83 12.11
CA PHE A 356 -0.93 -28.97 11.31
C PHE A 356 -1.07 -28.68 9.82
N VAL A 357 -2.16 -28.02 9.41
CA VAL A 357 -2.35 -27.60 8.03
C VAL A 357 -1.28 -26.59 7.60
N ARG A 358 -1.05 -25.51 8.36
CA ARG A 358 -0.06 -24.47 8.02
C ARG A 358 1.35 -25.02 7.88
N GLU A 359 1.79 -25.81 8.85
CA GLU A 359 3.19 -26.18 8.98
C GLU A 359 3.57 -27.39 8.11
N ARG A 360 2.60 -28.30 7.88
CA ARG A 360 2.89 -29.61 7.31
C ARG A 360 2.10 -29.94 6.07
N VAL A 361 0.78 -29.70 6.10
CA VAL A 361 -0.05 -29.98 4.92
C VAL A 361 0.30 -29.03 3.78
N SER A 362 0.71 -27.80 4.07
CA SER A 362 1.26 -26.86 3.06
C SER A 362 2.33 -27.53 2.18
N ARG A 363 3.31 -28.22 2.78
CA ARG A 363 4.38 -28.94 2.05
C ARG A 363 3.85 -30.11 1.22
N LEU A 364 2.80 -30.78 1.69
CA LEU A 364 2.20 -31.90 0.96
C LEU A 364 1.37 -31.41 -0.23
N VAL A 365 0.63 -30.32 -0.05
CA VAL A 365 -0.11 -29.65 -1.11
C VAL A 365 0.86 -29.09 -2.15
N GLU A 366 2.01 -28.53 -1.72
CA GLU A 366 3.11 -28.06 -2.60
C GLU A 366 3.64 -29.13 -3.57
N THR A 367 3.47 -30.43 -3.29
CA THR A 367 3.86 -31.51 -4.22
C THR A 367 2.84 -31.77 -5.34
N GLY A 368 1.83 -30.90 -5.51
CA GLY A 368 0.80 -31.02 -6.54
C GLY A 368 -0.22 -32.13 -6.26
N ARG A 369 -0.32 -32.59 -5.01
CA ARG A 369 -1.30 -33.60 -4.61
C ARG A 369 -2.67 -32.96 -4.42
N ASP A 370 -3.70 -33.65 -4.89
CA ASP A 370 -5.11 -33.32 -4.66
C ASP A 370 -5.36 -33.06 -3.16
N TRP A 371 -5.72 -31.81 -2.84
CA TRP A 371 -5.86 -31.34 -1.47
C TRP A 371 -6.95 -32.10 -0.72
N ARG A 372 -7.99 -32.61 -1.41
CA ARG A 372 -9.05 -33.40 -0.79
C ARG A 372 -8.55 -34.77 -0.38
N ARG A 373 -7.73 -35.41 -1.21
CA ARG A 373 -7.06 -36.66 -0.85
C ARG A 373 -6.12 -36.45 0.34
N VAL A 374 -5.41 -35.33 0.37
CA VAL A 374 -4.55 -34.98 1.51
C VAL A 374 -5.39 -34.73 2.78
N ALA A 375 -6.48 -33.97 2.68
CA ALA A 375 -7.40 -33.72 3.79
C ALA A 375 -8.04 -35.02 4.32
N ALA A 376 -8.48 -35.91 3.43
CA ALA A 376 -9.05 -37.21 3.78
C ALA A 376 -8.01 -38.13 4.44
N ARG A 377 -6.80 -38.22 3.88
CA ARG A 377 -5.68 -39.02 4.41
C ARG A 377 -5.28 -38.59 5.81
N HIS A 378 -5.29 -37.29 6.09
CA HIS A 378 -4.96 -36.75 7.40
C HIS A 378 -6.19 -36.47 8.26
N HIS A 379 -7.37 -36.95 7.88
CA HIS A 379 -8.62 -36.77 8.61
C HIS A 379 -8.91 -35.33 9.05
N ILE A 380 -8.65 -34.34 8.18
CA ILE A 380 -8.95 -32.93 8.43
C ILE A 380 -10.46 -32.73 8.30
N VAL A 381 -11.11 -32.48 9.44
CA VAL A 381 -12.57 -32.34 9.55
C VAL A 381 -13.00 -30.94 9.98
N ASP A 382 -12.10 -30.19 10.63
CA ASP A 382 -12.36 -28.83 11.06
C ASP A 382 -12.60 -27.91 9.83
N PRO A 383 -13.75 -27.21 9.76
CA PRO A 383 -14.06 -26.33 8.63
C PRO A 383 -13.02 -25.23 8.42
N GLU A 384 -12.51 -24.63 9.49
CA GLU A 384 -11.50 -23.57 9.38
C GLU A 384 -10.15 -24.11 8.88
N ALA A 385 -9.76 -25.32 9.28
CA ALA A 385 -8.58 -26.00 8.75
C ALA A 385 -8.75 -26.37 7.26
N ARG A 386 -9.96 -26.77 6.82
CA ARG A 386 -10.25 -27.02 5.39
C ARG A 386 -10.21 -25.74 4.57
N SER A 387 -10.85 -24.67 5.05
CA SER A 387 -10.80 -23.34 4.44
C SER A 387 -9.34 -22.87 4.26
N LEU A 388 -8.53 -23.03 5.30
CA LEU A 388 -7.08 -22.75 5.23
C LEU A 388 -6.35 -23.61 4.19
N MET A 389 -6.68 -24.90 4.04
CA MET A 389 -6.12 -25.74 2.97
C MET A 389 -6.48 -25.20 1.59
N GLN A 390 -7.72 -24.79 1.39
CA GLN A 390 -8.17 -24.23 0.11
C GLN A 390 -7.46 -22.90 -0.20
N HIS A 391 -7.27 -22.02 0.79
CA HIS A 391 -6.45 -20.82 0.62
C HIS A 391 -5.01 -21.14 0.20
N LEU A 392 -4.39 -22.17 0.81
CA LEU A 392 -3.05 -22.62 0.43
C LEU A 392 -3.01 -23.17 -1.01
N VAL A 393 -4.07 -23.85 -1.47
CA VAL A 393 -4.18 -24.28 -2.87
C VAL A 393 -4.27 -23.08 -3.80
N VAL A 394 -5.02 -22.05 -3.41
CA VAL A 394 -5.13 -20.83 -4.21
C VAL A 394 -3.80 -20.11 -4.35
N ASP A 395 -3.14 -19.81 -3.24
CA ASP A 395 -1.87 -19.06 -3.21
C ASP A 395 -0.68 -19.83 -3.83
N ARG A 396 -0.84 -21.10 -4.18
CA ARG A 396 0.25 -21.94 -4.72
C ARG A 396 0.02 -22.49 -6.12
N PHE A 397 -1.23 -22.80 -6.48
CA PHE A 397 -1.56 -23.53 -7.70
C PHE A 397 -2.62 -22.82 -8.53
N ALA A 398 -3.69 -22.38 -7.87
CA ALA A 398 -4.79 -21.74 -8.56
C ALA A 398 -4.37 -20.37 -9.12
N GLU A 399 -3.47 -19.67 -8.42
CA GLU A 399 -2.89 -18.40 -8.86
C GLU A 399 -2.26 -18.46 -10.25
N GLU A 400 -1.54 -19.54 -10.59
CA GLU A 400 -0.94 -19.71 -11.92
C GLU A 400 -2.00 -19.85 -13.02
N HIS A 401 -3.08 -20.58 -12.74
CA HIS A 401 -4.20 -20.74 -13.68
C HIS A 401 -4.96 -19.44 -13.87
N VAL A 402 -5.20 -18.70 -12.78
CA VAL A 402 -5.75 -17.36 -12.85
C VAL A 402 -4.82 -16.51 -13.70
N TYR A 403 -3.51 -16.48 -13.44
CA TYR A 403 -2.52 -15.71 -14.21
C TYR A 403 -2.54 -16.02 -15.72
N ASP A 404 -2.76 -17.27 -16.09
CA ASP A 404 -2.89 -17.69 -17.50
C ASP A 404 -4.22 -17.27 -18.16
N GLY A 405 -5.11 -16.61 -17.43
CA GLY A 405 -6.36 -16.04 -17.93
C GLY A 405 -7.56 -16.99 -17.84
N VAL A 406 -7.45 -18.08 -17.07
CA VAL A 406 -8.59 -18.96 -16.82
C VAL A 406 -9.59 -18.25 -15.90
N PRO A 407 -10.90 -18.17 -16.25
CA PRO A 407 -11.91 -17.55 -15.41
C PRO A 407 -11.92 -18.13 -13.99
N TRP A 408 -11.98 -17.27 -12.98
CA TRP A 408 -11.76 -17.67 -11.59
C TRP A 408 -12.75 -18.75 -11.10
N ARG A 409 -13.99 -18.76 -11.61
CA ARG A 409 -14.98 -19.82 -11.31
C ARG A 409 -14.58 -21.17 -11.86
N GLN A 410 -14.01 -21.19 -13.06
CA GLN A 410 -13.51 -22.41 -13.67
C GLN A 410 -12.28 -22.91 -12.90
N VAL A 411 -11.43 -22.00 -12.42
CA VAL A 411 -10.33 -22.36 -11.52
C VAL A 411 -10.87 -22.96 -10.21
N ALA A 412 -11.89 -22.36 -9.60
CA ALA A 412 -12.54 -22.90 -8.42
C ALA A 412 -13.10 -24.31 -8.67
N GLU A 413 -13.72 -24.56 -9.82
CA GLU A 413 -14.23 -25.89 -10.22
C GLU A 413 -13.10 -26.90 -10.45
N ILE A 414 -12.02 -26.53 -11.15
CA ILE A 414 -10.86 -27.39 -11.42
C ILE A 414 -10.22 -27.88 -10.11
N PHE A 415 -10.08 -27.00 -9.14
CA PHE A 415 -9.52 -27.32 -7.83
C PHE A 415 -10.58 -27.71 -6.79
N ASP A 416 -11.85 -27.76 -7.20
CA ASP A 416 -13.00 -28.16 -6.38
C ASP A 416 -13.07 -27.37 -5.05
N LEU A 417 -12.89 -26.05 -5.16
CA LEU A 417 -12.88 -25.07 -4.08
C LEU A 417 -14.30 -24.56 -3.83
N ASP A 418 -14.79 -24.72 -2.61
CA ASP A 418 -16.18 -24.43 -2.22
C ASP A 418 -16.30 -23.41 -1.08
N ASP A 419 -15.19 -22.95 -0.52
CA ASP A 419 -15.17 -21.91 0.50
C ASP A 419 -15.41 -20.51 -0.12
N SER A 420 -16.34 -19.75 0.45
CA SER A 420 -16.70 -18.43 -0.06
C SER A 420 -15.54 -17.43 0.00
N GLY A 421 -14.72 -17.47 1.06
CA GLY A 421 -13.56 -16.59 1.20
C GLY A 421 -12.44 -16.92 0.20
N VAL A 422 -12.39 -18.16 -0.26
CA VAL A 422 -11.51 -18.60 -1.35
C VAL A 422 -12.00 -18.08 -2.70
N GLY A 423 -13.32 -18.03 -2.91
CA GLY A 423 -13.94 -17.38 -4.07
C GLY A 423 -13.60 -15.89 -4.16
N ASP A 424 -13.73 -15.15 -3.05
CA ASP A 424 -13.31 -13.74 -2.97
C ASP A 424 -11.83 -13.59 -3.35
N ARG A 425 -10.94 -14.41 -2.75
CA ARG A 425 -9.50 -14.36 -3.03
C ARG A 425 -9.17 -14.61 -4.50
N LEU A 426 -9.85 -15.56 -5.16
CA LEU A 426 -9.66 -15.84 -6.58
C LEU A 426 -10.13 -14.68 -7.46
N GLN A 427 -11.22 -14.00 -7.09
CA GLN A 427 -11.68 -12.78 -7.76
C GLN A 427 -10.64 -11.67 -7.64
N ASP A 428 -10.09 -11.44 -6.44
CA ASP A 428 -9.06 -10.44 -6.21
C ASP A 428 -7.84 -10.68 -7.10
N LEU A 429 -7.35 -11.93 -7.17
CA LEU A 429 -6.22 -12.31 -8.03
C LEU A 429 -6.54 -12.09 -9.51
N ALA A 430 -7.76 -12.44 -9.94
CA ALA A 430 -8.18 -12.26 -11.33
C ALA A 430 -8.23 -10.78 -11.72
N ILE A 431 -8.74 -9.93 -10.82
CA ILE A 431 -8.75 -8.48 -10.99
C ILE A 431 -7.32 -7.94 -11.03
N ASP A 432 -6.49 -8.26 -10.04
CA ASP A 432 -5.13 -7.72 -9.91
C ASP A 432 -4.23 -8.09 -11.11
N TYR A 433 -4.39 -9.30 -11.67
CA TYR A 433 -3.56 -9.75 -12.80
C TYR A 433 -4.07 -9.30 -14.17
N HIS A 434 -5.37 -9.35 -14.42
CA HIS A 434 -5.91 -9.14 -15.78
C HIS A 434 -6.49 -7.76 -16.01
N ALA A 435 -7.21 -7.23 -15.02
CA ALA A 435 -7.93 -5.97 -15.21
C ALA A 435 -7.01 -4.81 -15.62
N PRO A 436 -5.80 -4.61 -15.03
CA PRO A 436 -4.89 -3.54 -15.45
C PRO A 436 -4.55 -3.55 -16.93
N ALA A 437 -4.31 -4.73 -17.50
CA ALA A 437 -3.94 -4.89 -18.91
C ALA A 437 -5.13 -4.64 -19.83
N LEU A 438 -6.33 -5.09 -19.44
CA LEU A 438 -7.57 -4.90 -20.20
C LEU A 438 -8.05 -3.44 -20.14
N LEU A 439 -8.01 -2.81 -18.98
CA LEU A 439 -8.33 -1.39 -18.80
C LEU A 439 -7.44 -0.49 -19.66
N LYS A 440 -6.13 -0.77 -19.72
CA LYS A 440 -5.19 -0.05 -20.61
C LYS A 440 -5.49 -0.23 -22.10
N LYS A 441 -6.16 -1.32 -22.48
CA LYS A 441 -6.65 -1.54 -23.85
C LYS A 441 -8.01 -0.87 -24.12
N GLY A 442 -8.60 -0.21 -23.11
CA GLY A 442 -9.88 0.50 -23.22
C GLY A 442 -11.12 -0.35 -22.96
N TYR A 443 -10.97 -1.52 -22.32
CA TYR A 443 -12.12 -2.34 -21.94
C TYR A 443 -12.92 -1.66 -20.81
N THR A 444 -14.24 -1.83 -20.84
CA THR A 444 -15.13 -1.36 -19.77
C THR A 444 -15.17 -2.36 -18.60
N CYS A 445 -15.61 -1.92 -17.41
CA CYS A 445 -15.78 -2.79 -16.27
C CYS A 445 -16.73 -3.97 -16.57
N ASP A 446 -17.81 -3.75 -17.34
CA ASP A 446 -18.74 -4.82 -17.75
C ASP A 446 -18.09 -5.87 -18.66
N GLN A 447 -17.26 -5.43 -19.61
CA GLN A 447 -16.53 -6.35 -20.49
C GLN A 447 -15.55 -7.20 -19.69
N ILE A 448 -14.81 -6.59 -18.77
CA ILE A 448 -13.87 -7.29 -17.90
C ILE A 448 -14.61 -8.27 -16.98
N VAL A 449 -15.75 -7.88 -16.40
CA VAL A 449 -16.60 -8.80 -15.63
C VAL A 449 -17.02 -10.01 -16.47
N GLY A 450 -17.43 -9.78 -17.72
CA GLY A 450 -17.77 -10.86 -18.65
C GLY A 450 -16.61 -11.81 -18.92
N ASP A 451 -15.44 -11.26 -19.23
CA ASP A 451 -14.23 -12.02 -19.54
C ASP A 451 -13.71 -12.82 -18.33
N LEU A 452 -13.90 -12.29 -17.11
CA LEU A 452 -13.53 -12.98 -15.86
C LEU A 452 -14.55 -14.03 -15.40
N GLY A 453 -15.65 -14.24 -16.14
CA GLY A 453 -16.68 -15.24 -15.81
C GLY A 453 -17.72 -14.75 -14.79
N GLY A 454 -17.90 -13.43 -14.70
CA GLY A 454 -18.71 -12.74 -13.69
C GLY A 454 -17.90 -12.37 -12.45
N LEU A 455 -18.31 -11.33 -11.73
CA LEU A 455 -17.76 -10.96 -10.42
C LEU A 455 -18.92 -10.84 -9.43
N GLU A 456 -18.63 -11.13 -8.17
CA GLU A 456 -19.51 -10.76 -7.07
C GLU A 456 -19.42 -9.25 -6.80
N LEU A 457 -20.31 -8.72 -5.94
CA LEU A 457 -20.37 -7.29 -5.68
C LEU A 457 -19.05 -6.74 -5.12
N SER A 458 -18.37 -7.50 -4.24
CA SER A 458 -17.05 -7.17 -3.69
C SER A 458 -16.01 -6.99 -4.80
N GLY A 459 -15.88 -7.99 -5.67
CA GLY A 459 -14.97 -7.97 -6.82
C GLY A 459 -15.32 -6.85 -7.82
N ARG A 460 -16.62 -6.59 -8.04
CA ARG A 460 -17.07 -5.48 -8.89
C ARG A 460 -16.65 -4.12 -8.34
N ILE A 461 -16.84 -3.88 -7.04
CA ILE A 461 -16.40 -2.65 -6.36
C ILE A 461 -14.87 -2.48 -6.51
N GLN A 462 -14.09 -3.53 -6.30
CA GLN A 462 -12.64 -3.48 -6.45
C GLN A 462 -12.21 -3.17 -7.89
N LEU A 463 -12.82 -3.83 -8.88
CA LEU A 463 -12.56 -3.59 -10.30
C LEU A 463 -12.84 -2.13 -10.68
N GLU A 464 -13.98 -1.59 -10.23
CA GLU A 464 -14.33 -0.20 -10.52
C GLU A 464 -13.38 0.80 -9.86
N ARG A 465 -12.98 0.56 -8.61
CA ARG A 465 -11.96 1.37 -7.94
C ARG A 465 -10.63 1.33 -8.70
N LEU A 466 -10.19 0.15 -9.13
CA LEU A 466 -8.98 -0.01 -9.93
C LEU A 466 -9.09 0.74 -11.27
N CYS A 467 -10.26 0.68 -11.93
CA CYS A 467 -10.53 1.45 -13.15
C CYS A 467 -10.38 2.96 -12.92
N VAL A 468 -10.93 3.48 -11.82
CA VAL A 468 -10.78 4.88 -11.40
C VAL A 468 -9.32 5.22 -11.14
N GLU A 469 -8.60 4.42 -10.36
CA GLU A 469 -7.21 4.68 -9.99
C GLU A 469 -6.27 4.70 -11.21
N MET A 470 -6.55 3.87 -12.22
CA MET A 470 -5.66 3.68 -13.35
C MET A 470 -5.96 4.54 -14.58
N VAL A 471 -7.23 4.65 -15.00
CA VAL A 471 -7.56 5.23 -16.31
C VAL A 471 -8.67 6.27 -16.20
N ALA A 472 -9.79 5.93 -15.56
CA ALA A 472 -10.95 6.81 -15.47
C ALA A 472 -10.68 8.06 -14.62
N GLY A 473 -9.87 7.95 -13.56
CA GLY A 473 -9.50 9.07 -12.71
C GLY A 473 -8.69 10.15 -13.44
N ASP A 474 -7.81 9.76 -14.37
CA ASP A 474 -7.05 10.71 -15.19
C ASP A 474 -7.99 11.54 -16.08
N TRP A 475 -9.00 10.91 -16.69
CA TRP A 475 -9.96 11.59 -17.55
C TRP A 475 -10.76 12.65 -16.80
N VAL A 476 -11.21 12.32 -15.59
CA VAL A 476 -11.98 13.26 -14.75
C VAL A 476 -11.07 14.35 -14.15
N ARG A 477 -9.81 14.02 -13.84
CA ARG A 477 -8.83 15.02 -13.38
C ARG A 477 -8.52 16.06 -14.45
N ASP A 478 -8.48 15.65 -15.72
CA ASP A 478 -8.21 16.55 -16.82
C ASP A 478 -9.41 17.45 -17.14
N ARG A 479 -10.53 16.91 -17.66
CA ARG A 479 -11.72 17.72 -18.06
C ARG A 479 -13.05 16.98 -18.13
N ALA A 480 -13.09 15.65 -18.05
CA ALA A 480 -14.34 14.92 -18.23
C ALA A 480 -15.27 15.03 -17.01
N THR A 481 -16.58 14.91 -17.23
CA THR A 481 -17.56 14.86 -16.13
C THR A 481 -17.63 13.44 -15.55
N CYS A 482 -17.92 13.32 -14.25
CA CYS A 482 -18.06 12.01 -13.59
C CYS A 482 -19.13 11.14 -14.26
N ASP A 483 -20.27 11.70 -14.67
CA ASP A 483 -21.34 10.98 -15.38
C ASP A 483 -20.87 10.40 -16.71
N PHE A 484 -20.16 11.19 -17.52
CA PHE A 484 -19.66 10.73 -18.81
C PHE A 484 -18.66 9.60 -18.64
N VAL A 485 -17.72 9.72 -17.70
CA VAL A 485 -16.70 8.69 -17.46
C VAL A 485 -17.29 7.44 -16.84
N ALA A 486 -18.20 7.57 -15.86
CA ALA A 486 -18.89 6.44 -15.26
C ALA A 486 -19.71 5.67 -16.31
N MET A 487 -20.43 6.37 -17.19
CA MET A 487 -21.16 5.73 -18.29
C MET A 487 -20.22 5.03 -19.28
N THR A 488 -19.09 5.67 -19.61
CA THR A 488 -18.12 5.16 -20.60
C THR A 488 -17.47 3.86 -20.12
N TYR A 489 -16.99 3.83 -18.87
CA TYR A 489 -16.33 2.66 -18.29
C TYR A 489 -17.30 1.69 -17.60
N ARG A 490 -18.60 1.99 -17.59
CA ARG A 490 -19.63 1.21 -16.88
C ARG A 490 -19.30 1.06 -15.38
N ILE A 491 -19.00 2.19 -14.73
CA ILE A 491 -18.85 2.27 -13.26
C ILE A 491 -20.23 2.51 -12.70
N ASP A 492 -20.82 1.50 -12.06
CA ASP A 492 -22.20 1.52 -11.57
C ASP A 492 -22.35 1.32 -10.05
N THR A 493 -21.30 0.91 -9.35
CA THR A 493 -21.33 0.82 -7.89
C THR A 493 -21.21 2.21 -7.24
N GLN A 494 -21.81 2.35 -6.05
CA GLN A 494 -21.75 3.60 -5.30
C GLN A 494 -20.30 3.94 -4.88
N GLU A 495 -19.52 2.93 -4.50
CA GLU A 495 -18.12 3.05 -4.09
C GLU A 495 -17.22 3.43 -5.27
N GLY A 496 -17.42 2.81 -6.45
CA GLY A 496 -16.73 3.19 -7.68
C GLY A 496 -17.05 4.63 -8.06
N ARG A 497 -18.31 5.05 -7.90
CA ARG A 497 -18.73 6.43 -8.12
C ARG A 497 -18.10 7.42 -7.14
N LEU A 498 -18.07 7.09 -5.85
CA LEU A 498 -17.42 7.90 -4.82
C LEU A 498 -15.94 8.12 -5.15
N ALA A 499 -15.21 7.05 -5.51
CA ALA A 499 -13.80 7.14 -5.89
C ALA A 499 -13.58 8.04 -7.12
N LEU A 500 -14.47 7.96 -8.11
CA LEU A 500 -14.42 8.79 -9.32
C LEU A 500 -14.63 10.28 -8.99
N GLU A 501 -15.62 10.59 -8.15
CA GLU A 501 -15.89 11.96 -7.68
C GLU A 501 -14.74 12.51 -6.83
N GLN A 502 -14.11 11.68 -6.00
CA GLN A 502 -12.92 12.06 -5.25
C GLN A 502 -11.74 12.44 -6.18
N CYS A 503 -11.55 11.72 -7.27
CA CYS A 503 -10.56 12.07 -8.29
C CYS A 503 -10.89 13.41 -8.97
N ALA A 504 -12.17 13.71 -9.22
CA ALA A 504 -12.60 14.98 -9.78
C ALA A 504 -12.19 16.16 -8.89
N ILE A 505 -12.48 16.04 -7.59
CA ILE A 505 -12.17 17.05 -6.58
C ILE A 505 -10.65 17.22 -6.47
N SER A 506 -9.89 16.12 -6.47
CA SER A 506 -8.43 16.18 -6.43
C SER A 506 -7.80 16.76 -7.72
N GLY A 507 -8.58 16.91 -8.80
CA GLY A 507 -8.16 17.43 -10.10
C GLY A 507 -8.77 18.79 -10.43
N LEU A 508 -9.27 18.92 -11.66
CA LEU A 508 -9.77 20.20 -12.18
C LEU A 508 -10.91 20.79 -11.34
N ALA A 509 -11.82 19.98 -10.79
CA ALA A 509 -12.94 20.50 -10.02
C ALA A 509 -12.45 21.24 -8.77
N GLY A 510 -11.59 20.62 -7.97
CA GLY A 510 -11.00 21.29 -6.80
C GLY A 510 -10.15 22.50 -7.19
N GLN A 511 -9.40 22.43 -8.31
CA GLN A 511 -8.63 23.59 -8.80
C GLN A 511 -9.51 24.77 -9.19
N ARG A 512 -10.67 24.54 -9.80
CA ARG A 512 -11.62 25.61 -10.18
C ARG A 512 -12.21 26.28 -8.95
N VAL A 513 -12.62 25.47 -7.97
CA VAL A 513 -13.09 25.99 -6.67
C VAL A 513 -11.98 26.75 -5.96
N TRP A 514 -10.75 26.24 -6.00
CA TRP A 514 -9.57 26.90 -5.45
C TRP A 514 -9.26 28.25 -6.15
N ARG A 515 -9.61 28.40 -7.43
CA ARG A 515 -9.52 29.68 -8.17
C ARG A 515 -10.69 30.63 -7.93
N GLY A 516 -11.60 30.30 -7.01
CA GLY A 516 -12.72 31.14 -6.62
C GLY A 516 -14.01 30.91 -7.40
N GLU A 517 -14.09 29.86 -8.23
CA GLU A 517 -15.38 29.49 -8.82
C GLU A 517 -16.33 28.93 -7.74
N PRO A 518 -17.63 29.28 -7.75
CA PRO A 518 -18.56 28.79 -6.74
C PRO A 518 -18.69 27.26 -6.78
N TRP A 519 -18.50 26.60 -5.63
CA TRP A 519 -18.45 25.14 -5.53
C TRP A 519 -19.69 24.44 -6.11
N TYR A 520 -20.88 25.01 -5.96
CA TYR A 520 -22.12 24.41 -6.46
C TYR A 520 -22.20 24.43 -8.01
N VAL A 521 -21.61 25.45 -8.66
CA VAL A 521 -21.49 25.51 -10.11
C VAL A 521 -20.53 24.43 -10.59
N VAL A 522 -19.37 24.31 -9.92
CA VAL A 522 -18.35 23.31 -10.26
C VAL A 522 -18.88 21.89 -10.02
N ALA A 523 -19.53 21.62 -8.89
CA ALA A 523 -20.15 20.33 -8.58
C ALA A 523 -21.16 19.93 -9.66
N ARG A 524 -22.05 20.84 -10.07
CA ARG A 524 -23.04 20.58 -11.13
C ARG A 524 -22.38 20.31 -12.47
N GLN A 525 -21.36 21.07 -12.85
CA GLN A 525 -20.68 20.93 -14.14
C GLN A 525 -19.82 19.66 -14.21
N HIS A 526 -19.17 19.28 -13.13
CA HIS A 526 -18.40 18.03 -13.03
C HIS A 526 -19.25 16.82 -12.62
N THR A 527 -20.55 17.03 -12.37
CA THR A 527 -21.53 16.01 -11.96
C THR A 527 -21.14 15.29 -10.67
N VAL A 528 -20.59 16.02 -9.69
CA VAL A 528 -20.34 15.53 -8.32
C VAL A 528 -21.68 15.52 -7.58
N ARG A 529 -22.11 14.35 -7.11
CA ARG A 529 -23.45 14.13 -6.53
C ARG A 529 -23.41 13.52 -5.14
N CYS A 530 -22.33 12.86 -4.76
CA CYS A 530 -22.19 12.27 -3.43
C CYS A 530 -22.10 13.40 -2.39
N ASP A 531 -22.96 13.39 -1.38
CA ASP A 531 -23.00 14.41 -0.33
C ASP A 531 -21.65 14.60 0.35
N GLU A 532 -20.93 13.50 0.63
CA GLU A 532 -19.58 13.53 1.19
C GLU A 532 -18.59 14.29 0.30
N MET A 533 -18.69 14.10 -1.02
CA MET A 533 -17.83 14.75 -2.00
C MET A 533 -18.23 16.22 -2.21
N ILE A 534 -19.53 16.53 -2.12
CA ILE A 534 -20.01 17.92 -2.12
C ILE A 534 -19.45 18.68 -0.92
N GLU A 535 -19.49 18.10 0.28
CA GLU A 535 -18.89 18.70 1.47
C GLU A 535 -17.37 18.83 1.36
N ALA A 536 -16.67 17.84 0.78
CA ALA A 536 -15.23 17.95 0.52
C ALA A 536 -14.90 19.08 -0.48
N LEU A 537 -15.68 19.22 -1.56
CA LEU A 537 -15.51 20.31 -2.52
C LEU A 537 -15.86 21.66 -1.90
N ARG A 538 -16.85 21.70 -0.99
CA ARG A 538 -17.17 22.88 -0.19
C ARG A 538 -16.05 23.23 0.78
N ALA A 539 -15.36 22.27 1.38
CA ALA A 539 -14.17 22.56 2.19
C ALA A 539 -13.04 23.21 1.36
N HIS A 540 -12.91 22.83 0.09
CA HIS A 540 -11.93 23.43 -0.83
C HIS A 540 -12.20 24.91 -1.18
N THR A 541 -13.40 25.46 -0.94
CA THR A 541 -13.59 26.92 -1.12
C THR A 541 -12.79 27.70 -0.10
N LEU A 542 -12.59 27.19 1.12
CA LEU A 542 -11.75 27.78 2.17
C LEU A 542 -10.27 27.66 1.81
N ASN A 543 -9.89 28.29 0.70
CA ASN A 543 -8.54 28.35 0.17
C ASN A 543 -7.76 29.55 0.75
N ASP A 544 -6.48 29.62 0.42
CA ASP A 544 -5.58 30.71 0.83
C ASP A 544 -6.10 32.11 0.44
N THR A 545 -6.92 32.23 -0.60
CA THR A 545 -7.53 33.50 -1.02
C THR A 545 -8.58 33.93 -0.01
N ILE A 546 -9.46 33.02 0.44
CA ILE A 546 -10.43 33.34 1.50
C ILE A 546 -9.70 33.68 2.80
N ILE A 547 -8.67 32.90 3.15
CA ILE A 547 -7.85 33.15 4.32
C ILE A 547 -7.19 34.54 4.21
N ALA A 548 -6.68 34.92 3.04
CA ALA A 548 -6.10 36.24 2.80
C ALA A 548 -7.15 37.37 2.89
N CYS A 549 -8.36 37.16 2.37
CA CYS A 549 -9.47 38.11 2.50
C CYS A 549 -9.87 38.32 3.97
N VAL A 550 -9.95 37.23 4.73
CA VAL A 550 -10.18 37.27 6.18
C VAL A 550 -9.04 38.02 6.87
N GLN A 551 -7.79 37.70 6.57
CA GLN A 551 -6.61 38.38 7.14
C GLN A 551 -6.55 39.87 6.78
N ALA A 552 -7.11 40.26 5.63
CA ALA A 552 -7.27 41.66 5.23
C ALA A 552 -8.41 42.39 5.98
N GLY A 553 -9.13 41.71 6.87
CA GLY A 553 -10.20 42.26 7.69
C GLY A 553 -11.56 42.35 6.99
N ILE A 554 -11.75 41.65 5.87
CA ILE A 554 -13.06 41.55 5.22
C ILE A 554 -13.98 40.69 6.10
N SER A 555 -15.23 41.13 6.32
CA SER A 555 -16.15 40.42 7.21
C SER A 555 -16.51 39.02 6.67
N CYS A 556 -16.61 38.04 7.57
CA CYS A 556 -17.00 36.67 7.25
C CYS A 556 -18.35 36.64 6.54
N ARG A 557 -19.29 37.49 6.97
CA ARG A 557 -20.63 37.56 6.38
C ARG A 557 -20.57 38.00 4.93
N LYS A 558 -19.78 39.03 4.61
CA LYS A 558 -19.59 39.49 3.23
C LYS A 558 -18.97 38.38 2.35
N ILE A 559 -17.93 37.71 2.85
CA ILE A 559 -17.30 36.58 2.15
C ILE A 559 -18.31 35.43 1.96
N ALA A 560 -19.08 35.10 3.00
CA ALA A 560 -20.08 34.03 2.95
C ALA A 560 -21.21 34.36 1.98
N ASP A 561 -21.66 35.60 1.90
CA ASP A 561 -22.68 36.03 0.94
C ASP A 561 -22.15 36.03 -0.50
N GLU A 562 -20.94 36.54 -0.74
CA GLU A 562 -20.30 36.55 -2.06
C GLU A 562 -20.03 35.13 -2.60
N LEU A 563 -19.72 34.18 -1.72
CA LEU A 563 -19.38 32.80 -2.08
C LEU A 563 -20.52 31.80 -1.83
N ALA A 564 -21.70 32.29 -1.43
CA ALA A 564 -22.87 31.49 -1.07
C ALA A 564 -22.55 30.36 -0.06
N LEU A 565 -21.79 30.67 0.99
CA LEU A 565 -21.38 29.73 2.05
C LEU A 565 -22.39 29.64 3.22
N GLN A 566 -23.65 30.02 3.00
CA GLN A 566 -24.65 30.12 4.07
C GLN A 566 -24.95 28.75 4.72
N GLY A 567 -24.82 28.66 6.05
CA GLY A 567 -25.22 27.52 6.89
C GLY A 567 -24.28 26.31 6.89
N GLY A 568 -23.99 25.75 8.07
CA GLY A 568 -23.21 24.51 8.23
C GLY A 568 -21.78 24.74 8.74
N ASN A 569 -20.92 23.72 8.60
CA ASN A 569 -19.57 23.72 9.18
C ASN A 569 -18.63 24.76 8.54
N THR A 570 -18.80 25.07 7.26
CA THR A 570 -17.92 26.02 6.54
C THR A 570 -18.07 27.46 7.04
N GLU A 571 -19.30 27.86 7.40
CA GLU A 571 -19.55 29.18 8.01
C GLU A 571 -18.89 29.27 9.39
N LEU A 572 -18.97 28.19 10.17
CA LEU A 572 -18.30 28.09 11.46
C LEU A 572 -16.77 28.15 11.31
N GLU A 573 -16.19 27.41 10.36
CA GLU A 573 -14.75 27.44 10.08
C GLU A 573 -14.29 28.84 9.65
N LEU A 574 -15.02 29.51 8.75
CA LEU A 574 -14.71 30.88 8.34
C LEU A 574 -14.72 31.85 9.52
N GLN A 575 -15.74 31.76 10.38
CA GLN A 575 -15.83 32.58 11.58
C GLN A 575 -14.74 32.24 12.61
N LEU A 576 -14.34 30.97 12.73
CA LEU A 576 -13.24 30.53 13.60
C LEU A 576 -11.88 31.04 13.12
N ILE A 577 -11.63 31.05 11.80
CA ILE A 577 -10.40 31.60 11.21
C ILE A 577 -10.36 33.12 11.46
N SER A 578 -11.45 33.83 11.22
CA SER A 578 -11.53 35.28 11.49
C SER A 578 -11.38 35.60 12.97
N ALA A 579 -11.96 34.80 13.85
CA ALA A 579 -11.82 34.98 15.29
C ALA A 579 -10.38 34.74 15.76
N SER A 580 -9.72 33.70 15.23
CA SER A 580 -8.37 33.30 15.66
C SER A 580 -7.24 34.13 15.04
N GLY A 581 -7.47 34.75 13.87
CA GLY A 581 -6.52 35.63 13.20
C GLY A 581 -6.78 37.11 13.51
N PRO A 582 -7.39 37.87 12.58
CA PRO A 582 -7.55 39.33 12.69
C PRO A 582 -8.38 39.74 13.91
N GLY A 583 -9.35 38.92 14.32
CA GLY A 583 -10.18 39.20 15.49
C GLY A 583 -9.38 39.21 16.79
N LEU A 584 -8.60 38.15 17.05
CA LEU A 584 -7.73 38.06 18.22
C LEU A 584 -6.66 39.17 18.21
N GLU A 585 -6.11 39.50 17.03
CA GLU A 585 -5.15 40.59 16.88
C GLU A 585 -5.75 41.96 17.28
N ARG A 586 -6.95 42.30 16.80
CA ARG A 586 -7.65 43.54 17.17
C ARG A 586 -7.97 43.59 18.66
N VAL A 587 -8.48 42.49 19.23
CA VAL A 587 -8.75 42.40 20.67
C VAL A 587 -7.47 42.55 21.50
N SER A 588 -6.34 41.98 21.04
CA SER A 588 -5.05 42.11 21.72
C SER A 588 -4.51 43.55 21.75
N ARG A 589 -4.92 44.39 20.80
CA ARG A 589 -4.63 45.84 20.76
C ARG A 589 -5.56 46.68 21.65
N GLY A 590 -6.53 46.05 22.30
CA GLY A 590 -7.44 46.69 23.27
C GLY A 590 -8.83 47.04 22.73
N GLU A 591 -9.19 46.60 21.51
CA GLU A 591 -10.55 46.80 20.99
C GLU A 591 -11.58 45.91 21.73
N ASP A 592 -12.80 46.41 21.93
CA ASP A 592 -13.87 45.62 22.54
C ASP A 592 -14.24 44.44 21.61
N TRP A 593 -14.14 43.22 22.14
CA TRP A 593 -14.38 41.98 21.40
C TRP A 593 -15.77 41.93 20.75
N ARG A 594 -16.78 42.63 21.30
CA ARG A 594 -18.13 42.70 20.70
C ARG A 594 -18.14 43.53 19.42
N VAL A 595 -17.40 44.64 19.40
CA VAL A 595 -17.24 45.49 18.22
C VAL A 595 -16.48 44.71 17.16
N VAL A 596 -15.37 44.06 17.53
CA VAL A 596 -14.59 43.21 16.62
C VAL A 596 -15.43 42.07 16.04
N ALA A 597 -16.21 41.38 16.87
CA ALA A 597 -17.10 40.31 16.42
C ALA A 597 -18.16 40.83 15.44
N GLN A 598 -18.77 41.98 15.72
CA GLN A 598 -19.75 42.60 14.83
C GLN A 598 -19.14 43.03 13.49
N ASP A 599 -17.98 43.69 13.52
CA ASP A 599 -17.28 44.18 12.32
C ASP A 599 -16.85 43.03 11.40
N LEU A 600 -16.32 41.95 11.99
CA LEU A 600 -15.88 40.77 11.25
C LEU A 600 -17.04 39.82 10.91
N GLY A 601 -18.28 40.10 11.33
CA GLY A 601 -19.44 39.25 11.08
C GLY A 601 -19.34 37.88 11.75
N ILE A 602 -18.85 37.82 12.98
CA ILE A 602 -18.70 36.61 13.80
C ILE A 602 -19.92 36.50 14.71
N ASP A 603 -20.84 35.59 14.40
CA ASP A 603 -22.13 35.47 15.06
C ASP A 603 -22.32 34.17 15.84
N LEU A 604 -21.60 33.12 15.45
CA LEU A 604 -21.71 31.81 16.05
C LEU A 604 -21.09 31.81 17.45
N PRO A 605 -21.79 31.30 18.48
CA PRO A 605 -21.29 31.28 19.86
C PRO A 605 -19.90 30.65 20.00
N GLU A 606 -19.64 29.57 19.26
CA GLU A 606 -18.39 28.83 19.24
C GLU A 606 -17.22 29.73 18.79
N ALA A 607 -17.40 30.46 17.68
CA ALA A 607 -16.39 31.40 17.17
C ALA A 607 -16.24 32.63 18.06
N ARG A 608 -17.35 33.19 18.57
CA ARG A 608 -17.33 34.31 19.52
C ARG A 608 -16.55 33.98 20.79
N SER A 609 -16.65 32.76 21.27
CA SER A 609 -15.93 32.33 22.48
C SER A 609 -14.41 32.48 22.34
N GLN A 610 -13.87 32.38 21.11
CA GLN A 610 -12.44 32.55 20.83
C GLN A 610 -11.95 33.99 21.04
N LEU A 611 -12.82 34.99 20.84
CA LEU A 611 -12.49 36.40 21.04
C LEU A 611 -12.52 36.84 22.51
N VAL A 612 -13.22 36.10 23.37
CA VAL A 612 -13.34 36.44 24.80
C VAL A 612 -11.99 36.25 25.48
N PRO A 613 -11.35 37.30 26.03
CA PRO A 613 -10.06 37.18 26.68
C PRO A 613 -10.11 36.19 27.85
N PRO A 614 -9.04 35.42 28.11
CA PRO A 614 -9.02 34.40 29.17
C PRO A 614 -9.46 34.91 30.56
N ILE A 615 -9.17 36.19 30.84
CA ILE A 615 -9.52 36.88 32.10
C ILE A 615 -11.05 36.91 32.34
N TYR A 616 -11.85 36.84 31.26
CA TYR A 616 -13.30 36.78 31.31
C TYR A 616 -13.86 35.35 31.24
N ARG A 617 -13.07 34.36 30.80
CA ARG A 617 -13.52 32.95 30.69
C ARG A 617 -13.59 32.24 32.05
N ASP A 618 -12.73 32.63 32.99
CA ASP A 618 -12.56 31.90 34.26
C ASP A 618 -13.51 32.37 35.38
N ARG A 619 -14.37 33.35 35.09
CA ARG A 619 -15.22 33.96 36.09
C ARG A 619 -16.67 33.53 35.89
N ARG A 620 -17.16 32.70 36.83
CA ARG A 620 -18.53 32.81 37.39
C ARG A 620 -18.69 34.21 38.02
N PHE A 621 -18.49 35.27 37.26
CA PHE A 621 -18.65 36.65 37.71
C PHE A 621 -20.13 36.97 37.67
N ASP A 622 -20.69 36.99 38.87
CA ASP A 622 -22.03 37.49 39.17
C ASP A 622 -22.30 38.81 38.42
N ALA A 623 -23.36 38.81 37.61
CA ALA A 623 -23.83 39.96 36.83
C ALA A 623 -24.25 41.17 37.69
N SER A 624 -24.18 41.06 39.03
CA SER A 624 -24.59 42.09 39.99
C SER A 624 -23.58 43.25 40.13
N ASN A 625 -22.31 43.08 39.74
CA ASN A 625 -21.28 44.10 39.99
C ASN A 625 -21.07 45.14 38.88
N HIS A 626 -21.65 44.98 37.68
CA HIS A 626 -21.47 45.95 36.60
C HIS A 626 -22.39 47.18 36.66
N ARG A 627 -23.42 47.20 37.52
CA ARG A 627 -24.24 48.41 37.77
C ARG A 627 -23.57 49.45 38.67
N LYS A 628 -22.35 49.22 39.16
CA LYS A 628 -21.63 50.16 40.04
C LYS A 628 -20.39 50.79 39.43
N LEU A 629 -20.06 50.49 38.17
CA LEU A 629 -18.86 51.00 37.48
C LEU A 629 -19.14 51.58 36.07
N ALA A 630 -20.41 51.80 35.74
CA ALA A 630 -20.87 52.71 34.70
C ALA A 630 -21.72 53.77 35.39
#